data_AF-A0A376BCA9-F1
#
_entry.id   AF-A0A376BCA9-F1
#
_cell.length_a   1.000
_cell.length_b   1.000
_cell.length_c   1.000
_cell.angle_alpha   90.00
_cell.angle_beta   90.00
_cell.angle_gamma   90.00
#
_symmetry.space_group_name_H-M   'P 1'
#
loop_
_entity.id
_entity.type
_entity.pdbx_description
1 polymer ?
#
loop_
_entity_poly.entity_id
_entity_poly.type
_entity_poly.pdbx_seq_one_letter_code
_entity_poly.pdbx_strand_id
1 'polypeptide(L)'
;MLPMLLWIPKPLGRSLSLLLKATFLYLKKWKRKYSNEDTRPVALPWFWEHYNPEEYSIWKVAYKYNDELTMTFMSNNLVGGFFNRLSGSVKYMFGCLVVYGENNNNGIIGAILIKGQNFKPAFDVAPDWESYSYEKLDPVNKPEDKEFVNDMWAWDKPVVINGETREIADGKVLK
;
A
#
# COMPACT_ATOMS: atom_id res chain seq x y z
N MET A 1 -28.96 8.34 -30.87
CA MET A 1 -28.75 9.12 -29.63
C MET A 1 -29.46 8.40 -28.49
N LEU A 2 -28.73 7.68 -27.63
CA LEU A 2 -29.28 7.15 -26.38
C LEU A 2 -29.21 8.24 -25.29
N PRO A 3 -30.20 8.35 -24.39
CA PRO A 3 -30.18 9.35 -23.34
C PRO A 3 -29.17 8.96 -22.26
N MET A 4 -28.34 9.93 -21.89
CA MET A 4 -27.38 9.87 -20.82
C MET A 4 -28.15 9.77 -19.49
N LEU A 5 -28.23 8.57 -18.93
CA LEU A 5 -28.81 8.34 -17.61
C LEU A 5 -27.88 8.99 -16.58
N LEU A 6 -28.28 10.14 -16.03
CA LEU A 6 -27.63 10.76 -14.88
C LEU A 6 -27.60 9.73 -13.73
N TRP A 7 -26.41 9.20 -13.43
CA TRP A 7 -26.18 8.39 -12.24
C TRP A 7 -26.30 9.30 -11.01
N ILE A 8 -27.45 9.25 -10.33
CA ILE A 8 -27.64 9.87 -9.02
C ILE A 8 -27.33 8.78 -7.97
N PRO A 9 -26.24 8.89 -7.20
CA PRO A 9 -25.96 7.91 -6.16
C PRO A 9 -27.10 7.93 -5.14
N LYS A 10 -27.72 6.77 -4.91
CA LYS A 10 -28.71 6.60 -3.83
C LYS A 10 -28.03 6.98 -2.49
N PRO A 11 -28.71 7.73 -1.62
CA PRO A 11 -28.14 8.09 -0.33
C PRO A 11 -27.85 6.82 0.46
N LEU A 12 -26.60 6.67 0.92
CA LEU A 12 -26.22 5.54 1.75
C LEU A 12 -27.03 5.58 3.04
N GLY A 13 -27.54 4.42 3.48
CA GLY A 13 -28.25 4.31 4.75
C GLY A 13 -27.42 4.86 5.91
N ARG A 14 -28.08 5.48 6.89
CA ARG A 14 -27.44 6.19 8.02
C ARG A 14 -26.36 5.36 8.74
N SER A 15 -26.60 4.05 8.90
CA SER A 15 -25.63 3.09 9.46
C SER A 15 -24.39 2.92 8.58
N LEU A 16 -24.56 2.69 7.29
CA LEU A 16 -23.46 2.52 6.33
C LEU A 16 -22.65 3.83 6.17
N SER A 17 -23.33 4.98 6.20
CA SER A 17 -22.67 6.29 6.20
C SER A 17 -21.78 6.49 7.45
N LEU A 18 -22.25 6.09 8.63
CA LEU A 18 -21.47 6.17 9.87
C LEU A 18 -20.28 5.22 9.85
N LEU A 19 -20.45 3.99 9.37
CA LEU A 19 -19.37 3.02 9.20
C LEU A 19 -18.28 3.58 8.26
N LEU A 20 -18.68 4.08 7.09
CA LEU A 20 -17.74 4.71 6.14
C LEU A 20 -17.01 5.91 6.72
N LYS A 21 -17.70 6.74 7.53
CA LYS A 21 -17.08 7.88 8.23
C LYS A 21 -16.05 7.43 9.27
N ALA A 22 -16.37 6.40 10.05
CA ALA A 22 -15.46 5.84 11.06
C ALA A 22 -14.21 5.25 10.39
N THR A 23 -14.37 4.47 9.33
CA THR A 23 -13.24 3.92 8.57
C THR A 23 -12.37 5.03 7.96
N PHE A 24 -12.98 6.06 7.39
CA PHE A 24 -12.23 7.19 6.83
C PHE A 24 -11.43 7.95 7.90
N LEU A 25 -11.97 8.06 9.12
CA LEU A 25 -11.27 8.67 10.24
C LEU A 25 -10.05 7.84 10.68
N TYR A 26 -10.15 6.50 10.63
CA TYR A 26 -9.02 5.63 10.93
C TYR A 26 -7.84 5.88 10.00
N LEU A 27 -8.03 5.80 8.67
CA LEU A 27 -6.94 6.02 7.71
C LEU A 27 -6.32 7.41 7.84
N LYS A 28 -7.12 8.44 8.09
CA LYS A 28 -6.61 9.79 8.33
C LYS A 28 -5.73 9.87 9.59
N LYS A 29 -6.19 9.28 10.69
CA LYS A 29 -5.42 9.21 11.94
C LYS A 29 -4.13 8.42 11.72
N TRP A 30 -4.22 7.28 11.04
CA TRP A 30 -3.07 6.46 10.71
C TRP A 30 -2.01 7.22 9.90
N LYS A 31 -2.41 7.83 8.77
CA LYS A 31 -1.51 8.63 7.92
C LYS A 31 -0.82 9.76 8.68
N ARG A 32 -1.55 10.41 9.61
CA ARG A 32 -1.00 11.45 10.48
C ARG A 32 -0.01 10.88 11.48
N LYS A 33 -0.35 9.76 12.14
CA LYS A 33 0.51 9.05 13.10
C LYS A 33 1.84 8.67 12.44
N TYR A 34 1.77 7.98 11.31
CA TYR A 34 2.93 7.55 10.53
C TYR A 34 3.81 8.72 10.06
N SER A 35 3.21 9.85 9.70
CA SER A 35 3.99 11.00 9.18
C SER A 35 4.67 11.83 10.26
N ASN A 36 4.21 11.75 11.51
CA ASN A 36 4.59 12.70 12.56
C ASN A 36 5.35 12.06 13.73
N GLU A 37 5.39 10.74 13.80
CA GLU A 37 5.92 10.01 14.95
C GLU A 37 6.86 8.90 14.49
N ASP A 38 7.77 8.47 15.35
CA ASP A 38 8.73 7.40 15.04
C ASP A 38 8.02 6.11 14.63
N THR A 39 8.35 5.62 13.44
CA THR A 39 7.60 4.54 12.79
C THR A 39 7.60 3.26 13.61
N ARG A 40 8.78 2.77 14.00
CA ARG A 40 8.97 1.52 14.75
C ARG A 40 8.38 1.57 16.17
N PRO A 41 8.82 2.48 17.06
CA PRO A 41 8.42 2.44 18.45
C PRO A 41 7.03 3.01 18.72
N VAL A 42 6.45 3.82 17.81
CA VAL A 42 5.19 4.52 18.10
C VAL A 42 4.11 4.29 17.05
N ALA A 43 4.39 4.55 15.77
CA ALA A 43 3.35 4.49 14.74
C ALA A 43 2.87 3.05 14.50
N LEU A 44 3.78 2.09 14.33
CA LEU A 44 3.44 0.68 14.08
C LEU A 44 2.66 0.04 15.25
N PRO A 45 3.07 0.19 16.53
CA PRO A 45 2.25 -0.29 17.66
C PRO A 45 0.83 0.27 17.64
N TRP A 46 0.69 1.59 17.40
CA TRP A 46 -0.63 2.23 17.28
C TRP A 46 -1.43 1.64 16.13
N PHE A 47 -0.81 1.40 14.97
CA PHE A 47 -1.47 0.78 13.82
C PHE A 47 -2.06 -0.57 14.18
N TRP A 48 -1.26 -1.45 14.79
CA TRP A 48 -1.68 -2.81 15.13
C TRP A 48 -2.75 -2.87 16.22
N GLU A 49 -2.72 -1.95 17.19
CA GLU A 49 -3.79 -1.82 18.20
C GLU A 49 -5.15 -1.45 17.58
N HIS A 50 -5.13 -0.69 16.48
CA HIS A 50 -6.34 -0.15 15.85
C HIS A 50 -6.70 -0.84 14.53
N TYR A 51 -5.88 -1.79 14.05
CA TYR A 51 -6.08 -2.48 12.78
C TYR A 51 -7.30 -3.39 12.86
N ASN A 52 -8.24 -3.20 11.93
CA ASN A 52 -9.44 -4.02 11.81
C ASN A 52 -9.37 -4.88 10.54
N PRO A 53 -9.10 -6.18 10.65
CA PRO A 53 -8.95 -7.08 9.49
C PRO A 53 -10.26 -7.34 8.74
N GLU A 54 -11.43 -7.06 9.33
CA GLU A 54 -12.73 -7.16 8.66
C GLU A 54 -12.91 -6.00 7.65
N GLU A 55 -12.48 -4.79 8.03
CA GLU A 55 -12.63 -3.60 7.21
C GLU A 55 -11.48 -3.37 6.23
N TYR A 56 -10.30 -3.90 6.54
CA TYR A 56 -9.07 -3.63 5.84
C TYR A 56 -8.28 -4.90 5.55
N SER A 57 -7.64 -4.92 4.39
CA SER A 57 -6.64 -5.93 4.06
C SER A 57 -5.30 -5.30 3.71
N ILE A 58 -4.23 -6.04 3.94
CA ILE A 58 -2.86 -5.64 3.57
C ILE A 58 -2.37 -6.56 2.47
N TRP A 59 -1.71 -5.98 1.48
CA TRP A 59 -1.23 -6.68 0.31
C TRP A 59 0.26 -6.42 0.14
N LYS A 60 1.02 -7.50 -0.05
CA LYS A 60 2.35 -7.40 -0.61
C LYS A 60 2.21 -7.09 -2.09
N VAL A 61 2.89 -6.03 -2.51
CA VAL A 61 2.87 -5.53 -3.88
C VAL A 61 4.29 -5.53 -4.39
N ALA A 62 4.55 -6.25 -5.49
CA ALA A 62 5.88 -6.39 -6.07
C ALA A 62 5.85 -6.15 -7.57
N TYR A 63 6.84 -5.45 -8.11
CA TYR A 63 6.95 -5.24 -9.54
C TYR A 63 7.40 -6.51 -10.26
N LYS A 64 6.79 -6.81 -11.41
CA LYS A 64 7.00 -8.08 -12.13
C LYS A 64 8.26 -8.09 -13.00
N TYR A 65 8.69 -6.93 -13.49
CA TYR A 65 9.73 -6.80 -14.53
C TYR A 65 11.01 -6.19 -13.96
N ASN A 66 11.50 -6.75 -12.84
CA ASN A 66 12.67 -6.20 -12.15
C ASN A 66 13.95 -6.24 -13.02
N ASP A 67 14.01 -7.14 -14.00
CA ASP A 67 15.07 -7.25 -15.00
C ASP A 67 15.14 -6.06 -15.98
N GLU A 68 14.06 -5.29 -16.11
CA GLU A 68 14.02 -4.05 -16.90
C GLU A 68 14.49 -2.82 -16.12
N LEU A 69 14.68 -2.96 -14.79
CA LEU A 69 15.06 -1.84 -13.94
C LEU A 69 16.57 -1.57 -14.02
N THR A 70 16.91 -0.32 -14.31
CA THR A 70 18.30 0.12 -14.44
C THR A 70 18.74 0.90 -13.21
N MET A 71 18.48 2.20 -13.14
CA MET A 71 18.94 3.03 -12.03
C MET A 71 17.93 3.05 -10.87
N THR A 72 18.39 2.93 -9.63
CA THR A 72 17.51 2.89 -8.44
C THR A 72 16.61 4.13 -8.32
N PHE A 73 17.13 5.32 -8.68
CA PHE A 73 16.33 6.54 -8.71
C PHE A 73 15.24 6.53 -9.80
N MET A 74 15.48 5.87 -10.94
CA MET A 74 14.47 5.71 -11.99
C MET A 74 13.38 4.74 -11.53
N SER A 75 13.76 3.65 -10.88
CA SER A 75 12.83 2.73 -10.22
C SER A 75 11.99 3.44 -9.16
N ASN A 76 12.58 4.33 -8.35
CA ASN A 76 11.84 5.12 -7.37
C ASN A 76 10.88 6.14 -8.02
N ASN A 77 11.25 6.70 -9.18
CA ASN A 77 10.36 7.55 -9.98
C ASN A 77 9.19 6.76 -10.56
N LEU A 78 9.42 5.52 -10.99
CA LEU A 78 8.36 4.61 -11.45
C LEU A 78 7.33 4.35 -10.34
N VAL A 79 7.79 4.08 -9.11
CA VAL A 79 6.91 3.97 -7.93
C VAL A 79 6.08 5.25 -7.73
N GLY A 80 6.71 6.41 -7.79
CA GLY A 80 6.00 7.70 -7.67
C GLY A 80 4.95 7.91 -8.76
N GLY A 81 5.26 7.55 -10.00
CA GLY A 81 4.31 7.58 -11.11
C GLY A 81 3.11 6.67 -10.90
N PHE A 82 3.35 5.44 -10.43
CA PHE A 82 2.29 4.50 -10.09
C PHE A 82 1.38 5.06 -8.99
N PHE A 83 1.94 5.58 -7.90
CA PHE A 83 1.17 6.19 -6.82
C PHE A 83 0.33 7.39 -7.27
N ASN A 84 0.84 8.24 -8.15
CA ASN A 84 0.08 9.36 -8.71
C ASN A 84 -1.15 8.89 -9.50
N ARG A 85 -1.02 7.76 -10.22
CA ARG A 85 -2.13 7.15 -10.98
C ARG A 85 -3.16 6.45 -10.08
N LEU A 86 -2.83 6.18 -8.81
CA LEU A 86 -3.76 5.68 -7.79
C LEU A 86 -4.60 6.79 -7.11
N SER A 87 -4.59 8.03 -7.62
CA SER A 87 -5.29 9.18 -7.03
C SER A 87 -6.79 8.95 -6.76
N GLY A 88 -7.47 8.14 -7.57
CA GLY A 88 -8.88 7.77 -7.35
C GLY A 88 -9.12 6.96 -6.06
N SER A 89 -8.09 6.22 -5.62
CA SER A 89 -8.18 5.25 -4.52
C SER A 89 -7.38 5.66 -3.29
N VAL A 90 -6.42 6.60 -3.40
CA VAL A 90 -5.47 6.97 -2.33
C VAL A 90 -6.16 7.33 -1.00
N LYS A 91 -7.37 7.89 -1.03
CA LYS A 91 -8.17 8.21 0.16
C LYS A 91 -8.56 6.99 1.00
N TYR A 92 -8.51 5.78 0.43
CA TYR A 92 -8.87 4.50 1.04
C TYR A 92 -7.67 3.55 1.20
N MET A 93 -6.46 4.05 1.00
CA MET A 93 -5.25 3.25 1.01
C MET A 93 -4.15 3.92 1.83
N PHE A 94 -3.21 3.11 2.30
CA PHE A 94 -1.93 3.55 2.82
C PHE A 94 -0.90 2.48 2.47
N GLY A 95 0.34 2.85 2.24
CA GLY A 95 1.39 1.83 2.17
C GLY A 95 2.71 2.40 1.76
N CYS A 96 3.64 1.50 1.56
CA CYS A 96 4.96 1.84 1.09
C CYS A 96 5.40 0.85 0.02
N LEU A 97 6.09 1.35 -0.98
CA LEU A 97 6.93 0.54 -1.86
C LEU A 97 8.36 1.02 -1.72
N VAL A 98 9.28 0.08 -1.58
CA VAL A 98 10.72 0.31 -1.50
C VAL A 98 11.39 -0.18 -2.77
N VAL A 99 12.48 0.47 -3.12
CA VAL A 99 13.45 0.02 -4.12
C VAL A 99 14.60 -0.62 -3.36
N TYR A 100 14.83 -1.91 -3.58
CA TYR A 100 15.94 -2.64 -2.96
C TYR A 100 17.04 -2.94 -3.98
N GLY A 101 18.26 -3.18 -3.51
CA GLY A 101 19.42 -3.49 -4.33
C GLY A 101 20.15 -2.26 -4.85
N GLU A 102 20.76 -2.38 -6.03
CA GLU A 102 21.67 -1.37 -6.59
C GLU A 102 21.39 -1.13 -8.09
N ASN A 103 22.14 -0.20 -8.70
CA ASN A 103 21.97 0.09 -10.12
C ASN A 103 22.23 -1.17 -10.97
N ASN A 104 21.35 -1.42 -11.94
CA ASN A 104 21.29 -2.57 -12.84
C ASN A 104 20.99 -3.91 -12.14
N ASN A 105 20.73 -3.90 -10.84
CA ASN A 105 20.33 -5.05 -10.08
C ASN A 105 19.47 -4.59 -8.90
N ASN A 106 18.24 -4.14 -9.18
CA ASN A 106 17.29 -3.68 -8.17
C ASN A 106 15.90 -4.24 -8.43
N GLY A 107 15.01 -4.05 -7.46
CA GLY A 107 13.60 -4.41 -7.60
C GLY A 107 12.71 -3.55 -6.74
N ILE A 108 11.41 -3.70 -6.94
CA ILE A 108 10.38 -2.93 -6.21
C ILE A 108 9.45 -3.89 -5.48
N ILE A 109 9.28 -3.64 -4.19
CA ILE A 109 8.39 -4.43 -3.33
C ILE A 109 7.88 -3.56 -2.18
N GLY A 110 6.74 -3.91 -1.60
CA GLY A 110 6.32 -3.35 -0.33
C GLY A 110 4.95 -3.83 0.11
N ALA A 111 4.37 -3.12 1.07
CA ALA A 111 3.08 -3.46 1.67
C ALA A 111 2.09 -2.32 1.54
N ILE A 112 0.89 -2.62 1.04
CA ILE A 112 -0.19 -1.65 0.87
C ILE A 112 -1.45 -2.13 1.58
N LEU A 113 -1.89 -1.32 2.54
CA LEU A 113 -3.19 -1.39 3.20
C LEU A 113 -4.26 -0.80 2.28
N ILE A 114 -5.38 -1.51 2.14
CA ILE A 114 -6.56 -1.06 1.41
C ILE A 114 -7.80 -1.26 2.26
N LYS A 115 -8.81 -0.39 2.09
CA LYS A 115 -10.15 -0.65 2.60
C LYS A 115 -10.82 -1.75 1.76
N GLY A 116 -11.40 -2.74 2.42
CA GLY A 116 -12.02 -3.90 1.80
C GLY A 116 -11.06 -5.07 1.60
N GLN A 117 -11.57 -6.14 1.00
CA GLN A 117 -10.91 -7.44 0.95
C GLN A 117 -10.45 -7.85 -0.46
N ASN A 118 -10.74 -7.02 -1.47
CA ASN A 118 -10.37 -7.25 -2.87
C ASN A 118 -9.45 -6.13 -3.34
N PHE A 119 -8.24 -6.48 -3.78
CA PHE A 119 -7.25 -5.52 -4.25
C PHE A 119 -7.65 -4.85 -5.57
N LYS A 120 -8.32 -5.57 -6.46
CA LYS A 120 -8.50 -5.11 -7.84
C LYS A 120 -9.16 -3.72 -7.94
N PRO A 121 -10.30 -3.43 -7.28
CA PRO A 121 -10.91 -2.10 -7.31
C PRO A 121 -10.08 -0.99 -6.68
N ALA A 122 -9.08 -1.33 -5.84
CA ALA A 122 -8.19 -0.35 -5.25
C ALA A 122 -7.09 0.07 -6.23
N PHE A 123 -6.62 -0.86 -7.07
CA PHE A 123 -5.46 -0.64 -7.94
C PHE A 123 -5.80 -0.41 -9.42
N ASP A 124 -6.91 -0.93 -9.94
CA ASP A 124 -7.24 -0.87 -11.38
C ASP A 124 -7.66 0.51 -11.91
N VAL A 125 -7.68 1.51 -11.03
CA VAL A 125 -7.71 2.94 -11.39
C VAL A 125 -6.40 3.40 -12.04
N ALA A 126 -5.28 2.73 -11.77
CA ALA A 126 -4.01 2.97 -12.43
C ALA A 126 -3.86 2.01 -13.63
N PRO A 127 -3.58 2.49 -14.84
CA PRO A 127 -3.52 1.66 -16.05
C PRO A 127 -2.42 0.58 -16.00
N ASP A 128 -1.36 0.81 -15.24
CA ASP A 128 -0.18 -0.04 -15.11
C ASP A 128 -0.23 -0.95 -13.86
N TRP A 129 -1.39 -1.09 -13.21
CA TRP A 129 -1.58 -1.98 -12.05
C TRP A 129 -1.19 -3.44 -12.34
N GLU A 130 -1.37 -3.90 -13.57
CA GLU A 130 -1.01 -5.27 -13.97
C GLU A 130 0.50 -5.52 -14.02
N SER A 131 1.33 -4.47 -14.02
CA SER A 131 2.79 -4.59 -13.91
C SER A 131 3.25 -5.00 -12.51
N TYR A 132 2.32 -5.09 -11.55
CA TYR A 132 2.57 -5.54 -10.18
C TYR A 132 1.85 -6.85 -9.88
N SER A 133 2.44 -7.67 -9.01
CA SER A 133 1.80 -8.80 -8.36
C SER A 133 1.21 -8.39 -7.01
N TYR A 134 0.09 -8.99 -6.64
CA TYR A 134 -0.63 -8.70 -5.41
C TYR A 134 -0.85 -9.99 -4.63
N GLU A 135 -0.26 -10.05 -3.44
CA GLU A 135 -0.38 -11.17 -2.52
C GLU A 135 -1.04 -10.69 -1.23
N LYS A 136 -2.18 -11.28 -0.86
CA LYS A 136 -2.88 -10.91 0.36
C LYS A 136 -2.10 -11.43 1.56
N LEU A 137 -1.79 -10.54 2.50
CA LEU A 137 -1.12 -10.88 3.75
C LEU A 137 -2.13 -11.19 4.85
N ASP A 138 -1.72 -12.01 5.80
CA ASP A 138 -2.49 -12.40 6.98
C ASP A 138 -1.71 -12.10 8.28
N PRO A 139 -1.48 -10.81 8.60
CA PRO A 139 -0.70 -10.42 9.77
C PRO A 139 -1.37 -10.73 11.11
N VAL A 140 -2.64 -11.18 11.09
CA VAL A 140 -3.37 -11.61 12.29
C VAL A 140 -2.92 -13.01 12.71
N ASN A 141 -2.76 -13.91 11.74
CA ASN A 141 -2.42 -15.31 12.01
C ASN A 141 -0.95 -15.65 11.70
N LYS A 142 -0.26 -14.83 10.89
CA LYS A 142 1.11 -15.07 10.43
C LYS A 142 2.06 -13.96 10.92
N PRO A 143 2.91 -14.23 11.94
CA PRO A 143 3.89 -13.26 12.44
C PRO A 143 4.85 -12.76 11.36
N GLU A 144 5.21 -13.60 10.39
CA GLU A 144 6.08 -13.25 9.28
C GLU A 144 5.48 -12.19 8.35
N ASP A 145 4.16 -12.25 8.11
CA ASP A 145 3.45 -11.24 7.32
C ASP A 145 3.39 -9.91 8.08
N LYS A 146 3.16 -9.97 9.40
CA LYS A 146 3.18 -8.80 10.26
C LYS A 146 4.57 -8.14 10.27
N GLU A 147 5.63 -8.92 10.36
CA GLU A 147 6.99 -8.40 10.35
C GLU A 147 7.37 -7.85 8.97
N PHE A 148 6.97 -8.51 7.88
CA PHE A 148 7.12 -7.95 6.54
C PHE A 148 6.47 -6.56 6.42
N VAL A 149 5.25 -6.38 6.94
CA VAL A 149 4.58 -5.07 6.94
C VAL A 149 5.35 -4.06 7.78
N ASN A 150 5.84 -4.45 8.97
CA ASN A 150 6.65 -3.57 9.82
C ASN A 150 7.91 -3.10 9.10
N ASP A 151 8.66 -4.03 8.51
CA ASP A 151 9.90 -3.76 7.79
C ASP A 151 9.64 -2.88 6.56
N MET A 152 8.61 -3.20 5.78
CA MET A 152 8.25 -2.44 4.58
C MET A 152 7.66 -1.07 4.87
N TRP A 153 7.18 -0.79 6.08
CA TRP A 153 6.70 0.55 6.45
C TRP A 153 7.74 1.35 7.23
N ALA A 154 8.71 0.70 7.88
CA ALA A 154 9.82 1.37 8.56
C ALA A 154 11.02 1.67 7.63
N TRP A 155 11.24 0.85 6.60
CA TRP A 155 12.35 0.93 5.64
C TRP A 155 13.74 0.90 6.29
N ASP A 156 13.82 0.35 7.50
CA ASP A 156 15.01 0.36 8.35
C ASP A 156 15.73 -0.99 8.37
N LYS A 157 15.24 -1.95 7.59
CA LYS A 157 15.85 -3.26 7.41
C LYS A 157 15.94 -3.64 5.93
N PRO A 158 16.93 -4.46 5.55
CA PRO A 158 17.03 -5.00 4.20
C PRO A 158 15.82 -5.89 3.85
N VAL A 159 15.59 -6.07 2.56
CA VAL A 159 14.60 -7.03 2.03
C VAL A 159 15.28 -8.37 1.77
N VAL A 160 14.59 -9.48 2.04
CA VAL A 160 15.05 -10.83 1.63
C VAL A 160 14.36 -11.23 0.34
N ILE A 161 15.13 -11.43 -0.73
CA ILE A 161 14.65 -11.85 -2.05
C ILE A 161 15.37 -13.13 -2.43
N ASN A 162 14.61 -14.22 -2.64
CA ASN A 162 15.17 -15.54 -2.98
C ASN A 162 16.25 -16.04 -2.01
N GLY A 163 16.14 -15.69 -0.73
CA GLY A 163 17.13 -16.05 0.30
C GLY A 163 18.32 -15.10 0.40
N GLU A 164 18.41 -14.07 -0.46
CA GLU A 164 19.46 -13.07 -0.44
C GLU A 164 18.99 -11.77 0.23
N THR A 165 19.83 -11.24 1.12
CA THR A 165 19.62 -9.95 1.77
C THR A 165 19.98 -8.81 0.81
N ARG A 166 19.05 -7.86 0.63
CA ARG A 166 19.15 -6.75 -0.32
C ARG A 166 18.82 -5.44 0.37
N GLU A 167 19.79 -4.55 0.47
CA GLU A 167 19.63 -3.23 1.11
C GLU A 167 18.54 -2.40 0.41
N ILE A 168 17.83 -1.58 1.18
CA ILE A 168 16.88 -0.61 0.63
C ILE A 168 17.67 0.60 0.13
N ALA A 169 17.52 0.90 -1.16
CA ALA A 169 18.14 2.07 -1.79
C ALA A 169 17.27 3.32 -1.65
N ASP A 170 15.94 3.18 -1.75
CA ASP A 170 14.98 4.30 -1.69
C ASP A 170 13.55 3.75 -1.49
N GLY A 171 12.55 4.62 -1.36
CA GLY A 171 11.14 4.23 -1.33
C GLY A 171 10.16 5.40 -1.46
N LYS A 172 8.87 5.07 -1.59
CA LYS A 172 7.75 6.01 -1.54
C LYS A 172 6.67 5.54 -0.59
N VAL A 173 6.03 6.51 0.05
CA VAL A 173 4.83 6.32 0.89
C VAL A 173 3.60 6.73 0.09
N LEU A 174 2.63 5.83 -0.04
CA LEU A 174 1.29 6.10 -0.56
C LEU A 174 0.41 6.61 0.59
N LYS A 175 0.07 7.90 0.59
CA LYS A 175 -0.77 8.52 1.62
C LYS A 175 -1.60 9.67 1.10
#